data_AF-A0A528MD67-F1
#
_entry.id   AF-A0A528MD67-F1
#
_cell.length_a   1.000
_cell.length_b   1.000
_cell.length_c   1.000
_cell.angle_alpha   90.00
_cell.angle_beta   90.00
_cell.angle_gamma   90.00
#
_symmetry.space_group_name_H-M   'P 1'
#
loop_
_entity.id
_entity.type
_entity.pdbx_description
1 polymer ?
#
loop_
_entity_poly.entity_id
_entity_poly.type
_entity_poly.pdbx_seq_one_letter_code
_entity_poly.pdbx_strand_id
1 'polypeptide(L)'
;MSTVESEATAGRGSARAVAVASAIARFLVIAITTYLGLLAVTFFIGRVIPIDPVLAVLGDRAPANVVERTRREMGLDLPLIEQFY
;
A
#
# COMPACT_ATOMS: atom_id res chain seq x y z
N MET A 1 52.72 -23.57 -17.25
CA MET A 1 51.65 -23.26 -18.21
C MET A 1 50.24 -23.51 -17.63
N SER A 2 50.04 -23.40 -16.30
CA SER A 2 48.77 -23.73 -15.63
C SER A 2 48.11 -22.57 -14.86
N THR A 3 48.81 -21.45 -14.65
CA THR A 3 48.28 -20.30 -13.90
C THR A 3 47.33 -19.43 -14.73
N VAL A 4 47.50 -19.42 -16.06
CA VAL A 4 46.70 -18.59 -16.98
C VAL A 4 45.28 -19.15 -17.20
N GLU A 5 45.07 -20.47 -17.10
CA GLU A 5 43.73 -21.08 -17.19
C GLU A 5 42.90 -20.91 -15.89
N SER A 6 43.57 -20.78 -14.74
CA SER A 6 42.90 -20.64 -13.44
C SER A 6 42.37 -19.22 -13.19
N GLU A 7 43.02 -18.18 -13.72
CA GLU A 7 42.49 -16.81 -13.68
C GLU A 7 41.32 -16.62 -14.65
N ALA A 8 41.39 -17.23 -15.83
CA ALA A 8 40.34 -17.15 -16.84
C ALA A 8 39.02 -17.78 -16.36
N THR A 9 39.05 -18.81 -15.51
CA THR A 9 37.85 -19.44 -14.90
C THR A 9 37.27 -18.60 -13.75
N ALA A 10 38.11 -17.99 -12.91
CA ALA A 10 37.66 -17.17 -11.78
C ALA A 10 36.93 -15.88 -12.22
N GLY A 11 37.42 -15.20 -13.27
CA GLY A 11 36.82 -13.95 -13.75
C GLY A 11 35.40 -14.10 -14.33
N ARG A 12 35.12 -15.21 -15.02
CA ARG A 12 33.80 -15.48 -15.66
C ARG A 12 32.70 -15.81 -14.65
N GLY A 13 33.05 -16.42 -13.51
CA GLY A 13 32.11 -16.72 -12.43
C GLY A 13 31.60 -15.46 -11.74
N SER A 14 32.50 -14.52 -11.43
CA SER A 14 32.14 -13.25 -10.79
C SER A 14 31.25 -12.37 -11.68
N ALA A 15 31.54 -12.31 -12.98
CA ALA A 15 30.74 -11.53 -13.94
C ALA A 15 29.30 -12.05 -14.05
N ARG A 16 29.10 -13.37 -14.03
CA ARG A 16 27.75 -13.98 -13.99
C ARG A 16 27.03 -13.69 -12.69
N ALA A 17 27.70 -13.78 -11.54
CA ALA A 17 27.10 -13.50 -10.24
C ALA A 17 26.65 -12.03 -10.14
N VAL A 18 27.47 -11.09 -10.62
CA VAL A 18 27.12 -9.66 -10.68
C VAL A 18 25.94 -9.41 -11.62
N ALA A 19 25.92 -10.05 -12.79
CA ALA A 19 24.79 -9.94 -13.72
C ALA A 19 23.48 -10.44 -13.08
N VAL A 20 23.49 -11.59 -12.42
CA VAL A 20 22.32 -12.14 -11.72
C VAL A 20 21.87 -11.23 -10.57
N ALA A 21 22.80 -10.77 -9.73
CA ALA A 21 22.50 -9.86 -8.63
C ALA A 21 21.88 -8.53 -9.14
N SER A 22 22.42 -7.98 -10.24
CA SER A 22 21.88 -6.76 -10.86
C SER A 22 20.46 -6.97 -11.41
N ALA A 23 20.17 -8.13 -11.99
CA ALA A 23 18.85 -8.47 -12.49
C ALA A 23 17.82 -8.60 -11.35
N ILE A 24 18.21 -9.26 -10.26
CA ILE A 24 17.38 -9.39 -9.06
C ILE A 24 17.11 -8.02 -8.43
N ALA A 25 18.15 -7.19 -8.26
CA ALA A 25 18.00 -5.85 -7.71
C ALA A 25 17.04 -5.00 -8.56
N ARG A 26 17.19 -5.03 -9.89
CA ARG A 26 16.29 -4.31 -10.80
C ARG A 26 14.85 -4.82 -10.69
N PHE A 27 14.64 -6.13 -10.60
CA PHE A 27 13.31 -6.71 -10.40
C PHE A 27 12.69 -6.26 -9.07
N LEU A 28 13.46 -6.32 -7.97
CA LEU A 28 12.99 -5.89 -6.65
C LEU A 28 12.62 -4.41 -6.62
N VAL A 29 13.42 -3.55 -7.24
CA VAL A 29 13.11 -2.11 -7.33
C VAL A 29 11.78 -1.89 -8.06
N ILE A 30 11.54 -2.57 -9.17
CA ILE A 30 10.28 -2.45 -9.93
C ILE A 30 9.10 -2.99 -9.09
N ALA A 31 9.26 -4.16 -8.48
CA ALA A 31 8.22 -4.79 -7.67
C ALA A 31 7.84 -3.93 -6.46
N ILE A 32 8.84 -3.46 -5.69
CA ILE A 32 8.64 -2.60 -4.52
C ILE A 32 7.98 -1.29 -4.93
N THR A 33 8.45 -0.65 -6.00
CA THR A 33 7.88 0.62 -6.47
C THR A 33 6.41 0.46 -6.90
N THR A 34 6.09 -0.63 -7.60
CA THR A 34 4.71 -0.92 -8.02
C THR A 34 3.82 -1.18 -6.80
N TYR A 35 4.31 -1.96 -5.84
CA TYR A 35 3.58 -2.27 -4.62
C TYR A 35 3.35 -1.04 -3.76
N LEU A 36 4.36 -0.18 -3.61
CA LEU A 36 4.24 1.11 -2.92
C LEU A 36 3.25 2.03 -3.62
N GLY A 37 3.25 2.08 -4.95
CA GLY A 37 2.27 2.84 -5.73
C GLY A 37 0.84 2.35 -5.48
N LEU A 38 0.62 1.03 -5.50
CA LEU A 38 -0.69 0.44 -5.21
C LEU A 38 -1.14 0.73 -3.77
N LEU A 39 -0.25 0.52 -2.79
CA LEU A 39 -0.53 0.82 -1.39
C LEU A 39 -0.86 2.30 -1.17
N ALA A 40 -0.12 3.20 -1.81
CA ALA A 40 -0.39 4.62 -1.76
C ALA A 40 -1.80 4.91 -2.29
N VAL A 41 -2.16 4.38 -3.45
CA VAL A 41 -3.52 4.53 -4.01
C VAL A 41 -4.59 3.99 -3.05
N THR A 42 -4.43 2.78 -2.52
CA THR A 42 -5.38 2.19 -1.57
C THR A 42 -5.50 3.02 -0.28
N PHE A 43 -4.38 3.51 0.25
CA PHE A 43 -4.35 4.39 1.43
C PHE A 43 -5.06 5.72 1.16
N PHE A 44 -4.78 6.35 0.02
CA PHE A 44 -5.45 7.58 -0.38
C PHE A 44 -6.96 7.35 -0.56
N ILE A 45 -7.39 6.26 -1.18
CA ILE A 45 -8.81 5.93 -1.29
C ILE A 45 -9.45 5.83 0.11
N GLY A 46 -8.84 5.08 1.04
CA GLY A 46 -9.37 4.93 2.40
C GLY A 46 -9.32 6.21 3.25
N ARG A 47 -8.41 7.15 2.95
CA ARG A 47 -8.26 8.39 3.72
C ARG A 47 -9.02 9.58 3.14
N VAL A 48 -9.12 9.66 1.82
CA VAL A 48 -9.71 10.79 1.06
C VAL A 48 -11.20 10.58 0.81
N ILE A 49 -11.71 9.34 0.87
CA ILE A 49 -13.14 9.08 0.92
C ILE A 49 -13.53 8.93 2.41
N PRO A 50 -13.83 10.02 3.14
CA PRO A 50 -14.62 9.91 4.35
C PRO A 50 -16.01 9.48 3.91
N ILE A 51 -16.24 8.17 3.82
CA ILE A 51 -17.61 7.66 3.68
C ILE A 51 -18.31 8.12 4.96
N ASP A 52 -19.31 8.99 4.83
CA ASP A 52 -20.15 9.34 5.98
C ASP A 52 -20.73 8.02 6.50
N PRO A 53 -20.35 7.56 7.72
CA PRO A 53 -20.78 6.27 8.24
C PRO A 53 -22.30 6.17 8.30
N VAL A 54 -23.01 7.31 8.41
CA VAL A 54 -24.46 7.37 8.38
C VAL A 54 -25.00 6.98 7.00
N LEU A 55 -24.38 7.46 5.91
CA LEU A 55 -24.75 7.10 4.55
C LEU A 55 -24.31 5.67 4.18
N ALA A 56 -23.21 5.17 4.75
CA ALA A 56 -22.80 3.77 4.57
C ALA A 56 -23.83 2.78 5.14
N VAL A 57 -24.44 3.11 6.28
CA VAL A 57 -25.42 2.25 6.97
C VAL A 57 -26.82 2.38 6.35
N LEU A 58 -27.24 3.59 6.02
CA LEU A 58 -28.61 3.85 5.55
C LEU A 58 -28.76 3.81 4.02
N GLY A 59 -27.65 3.90 3.27
CA GLY A 59 -27.62 4.02 1.82
C GLY A 59 -28.06 5.40 1.31
N ASP A 60 -27.71 5.72 0.05
CA ASP A 60 -27.95 7.03 -0.59
C ASP A 60 -29.42 7.49 -0.69
N ARG A 61 -30.39 6.66 -0.28
CA ARG A 61 -31.84 6.97 -0.32
C ARG A 61 -32.46 7.19 1.06
N ALA A 62 -31.65 7.29 2.12
CA ALA A 62 -32.14 7.53 3.46
C ALA A 62 -32.83 8.91 3.56
N PRO A 63 -34.10 8.98 3.98
CA PRO A 63 -34.75 10.27 4.19
C PRO A 63 -34.05 11.05 5.32
N ALA A 64 -33.91 12.37 5.14
CA ALA A 64 -33.05 13.22 5.98
C ALA A 64 -33.38 13.14 7.48
N ASN A 65 -34.63 12.85 7.84
CA ASN A 65 -35.04 12.67 9.24
C ASN A 65 -34.45 11.40 9.89
N VAL A 66 -34.15 10.37 9.10
CA VAL A 66 -33.53 9.13 9.56
C VAL A 66 -32.03 9.35 9.72
N VAL A 67 -31.38 9.99 8.73
CA VAL A 67 -29.96 10.36 8.79
C VAL A 67 -29.63 11.13 10.08
N GLU A 68 -30.43 12.15 10.41
CA GLU A 68 -30.17 13.00 11.56
C GLU A 68 -30.41 12.29 12.91
N ARG A 69 -31.39 11.37 12.97
CA ARG A 69 -31.60 10.54 14.16
C ARG A 69 -30.46 9.55 14.34
N THR A 70 -30.07 8.88 13.27
CA THR A 70 -28.99 7.91 13.32
C THR A 70 -27.64 8.57 13.61
N ARG A 71 -27.39 9.81 13.13
CA ARG A 71 -26.20 10.60 13.50
C ARG A 71 -26.10 10.84 15.01
N ARG A 72 -27.22 11.19 15.65
CA ARG A 72 -27.31 11.37 17.10
C ARG A 72 -27.18 10.06 17.86
N GLU A 73 -27.86 9.00 17.39
CA GLU A 73 -27.80 7.67 18.00
C GLU A 73 -26.39 7.06 17.92
N MET A 74 -25.66 7.32 16.83
CA MET A 74 -24.25 6.92 16.68
C MET A 74 -23.28 7.83 17.45
N GLY A 75 -23.76 8.89 18.10
CA GLY A 75 -22.91 9.81 18.85
C GLY A 75 -21.95 10.63 17.98
N LEU A 76 -22.23 10.76 16.68
CA LEU A 76 -21.37 11.48 15.74
C LEU A 76 -21.42 13.01 15.93
N ASP A 77 -22.37 13.50 16.72
CA ASP A 77 -22.50 14.90 17.12
C ASP A 77 -21.61 15.25 18.34
N LEU A 78 -21.01 14.25 18.99
CA LEU A 78 -20.12 14.46 20.13
C LEU A 78 -18.70 14.82 19.68
N PRO A 79 -17.92 15.55 20.51
CA PRO A 79 -16.53 15.83 20.20
C PRO A 79 -15.74 14.54 19.96
N LEU A 80 -14.79 14.55 19.01
CA LEU A 80 -14.01 13.39 18.56
C LEU A 80 -13.35 12.57 19.69
N ILE A 81 -13.05 13.22 20.81
CA ILE A 81 -12.49 12.59 22.01
C ILE A 81 -13.49 11.61 22.65
N GLU A 82 -14.78 11.93 22.66
CA GLU A 82 -15.83 11.06 23.22
C GLU A 82 -16.25 9.94 22.26
N GLN A 83 -15.99 10.07 20.95
CA GLN A 83 -16.27 9.00 19.99
C GLN A 83 -15.21 7.88 20.01
N PHE A 84 -14.05 8.12 20.63
CA PHE A 84 -12.88 7.23 20.58
C PHE A 84 -12.70 6.34 21.82
N TYR A 85 -13.41 6.64 22.93
CA TYR A 85 -13.32 5.94 24.21
C TYR A 85 -14.64 5.26 24.56
#